data_AF-A0A1V4RAF7-F1
#
_entry.id   AF-A0A1V4RAF7-F1
#
_cell.length_a   1.000
_cell.length_b   1.000
_cell.length_c   1.000
_cell.angle_alpha   90.00
_cell.angle_beta   90.00
_cell.angle_gamma   90.00
#
_symmetry.space_group_name_H-M   'P 1'
#
loop_
_entity.id
_entity.type
_entity.pdbx_description
1 polymer ?
#
loop_
_entity_poly.entity_id
_entity_poly.type
_entity_poly.pdbx_seq_one_letter_code
_entity_poly.pdbx_strand_id
1 'polypeptide(L)'
;MNFFDRMQALDRRYIYLVVALAIILPLIIPFNSKTYVTEPVENIYKKIDSFSGRKDRAVLMCFSHDASTMAELFPMEVAILRHCFQRNVQVFTICFMPPAKPLMDFALQTAKEDYTVQSGVDYVNFGYKPYGIFLPIVLGMGDDISKAVETDDEGRIVSNLEIMKEIKNYNEMNLVVDFAASAAVQTWITYARARFGANVAAGVTAVMAADNFPYLQTGQLIGMLAGLKGAAEYEKLVDVFATHKEMVNGVETVVPRSFSKEILKESWIKLSDIKNPVYKTARTGMNAQTVAHIMIIVFIALGNIGYFVNKKKNEN
;
A
#
# COMPACT_ATOMS: atom_id res chain seq x y z
N MET A 1 -13.98 -23.73 45.77
CA MET A 1 -13.60 -23.68 44.34
C MET A 1 -12.78 -22.43 44.12
N ASN A 2 -11.49 -22.61 43.82
CA ASN A 2 -10.65 -21.48 43.46
C ASN A 2 -11.14 -20.90 42.13
N PHE A 3 -10.82 -19.61 41.90
CA PHE A 3 -11.09 -18.92 40.64
C PHE A 3 -10.65 -19.75 39.41
N PHE A 4 -9.53 -20.49 39.53
CA PHE A 4 -9.01 -21.37 38.49
C PHE A 4 -9.83 -22.63 38.23
N ASP A 5 -10.38 -23.27 39.27
CA ASP A 5 -11.25 -24.45 39.10
C ASP A 5 -12.53 -24.06 38.36
N ARG A 6 -13.04 -22.85 38.63
CA ARG A 6 -14.18 -22.27 37.89
C ARG A 6 -13.85 -21.94 36.44
N MET A 7 -12.59 -21.61 36.16
CA MET A 7 -12.12 -21.26 34.81
C MET A 7 -11.85 -22.49 33.94
N GLN A 8 -11.45 -23.62 34.53
CA GLN A 8 -11.34 -24.91 33.83
C GLN A 8 -12.69 -25.62 33.66
N ALA A 9 -13.63 -25.42 34.60
CA ALA A 9 -15.02 -25.87 34.46
C ALA A 9 -15.88 -24.96 33.57
N LEU A 10 -15.28 -23.90 33.01
CA LEU A 10 -15.97 -22.88 32.23
C LEU A 10 -16.31 -23.46 30.86
N ASP A 11 -17.59 -23.45 30.54
CA ASP A 11 -18.09 -24.03 29.29
C ASP A 11 -17.45 -23.34 28.08
N ARG A 12 -16.96 -24.14 27.13
CA ARG A 12 -16.33 -23.70 25.87
C ARG A 12 -17.13 -22.61 25.13
N ARG A 13 -18.45 -22.55 25.31
CA ARG A 13 -19.33 -21.50 24.76
C ARG A 13 -18.92 -20.09 25.19
N TYR A 14 -18.49 -19.90 26.44
CA TYR A 14 -18.02 -18.60 26.92
C TYR A 14 -16.64 -18.24 26.37
N ILE A 15 -15.78 -19.25 26.14
CA ILE A 15 -14.49 -19.04 25.45
C ILE A 15 -14.76 -18.56 24.02
N TYR A 16 -15.67 -19.22 23.29
CA TYR A 16 -16.06 -18.77 21.96
C TYR A 16 -16.71 -17.39 21.95
N LEU A 17 -17.51 -17.04 22.96
CA LEU A 17 -18.09 -15.71 23.07
C LEU A 17 -17.04 -14.63 23.35
N VAL A 18 -16.05 -14.93 24.20
CA VAL A 18 -14.92 -14.03 24.46
C VAL A 18 -14.05 -13.86 23.21
N VAL A 19 -13.80 -14.93 22.45
CA VAL A 19 -13.08 -14.86 21.16
C VAL A 19 -13.91 -14.11 20.11
N ALA A 20 -15.22 -14.32 20.05
CA ALA A 20 -16.11 -13.60 19.12
C ALA A 20 -16.14 -12.11 19.46
N LEU A 21 -16.32 -11.75 20.73
CA LEU A 21 -16.19 -10.36 21.19
C LEU A 21 -14.80 -9.81 20.90
N ALA A 22 -13.75 -10.65 21.01
CA ALA A 22 -12.39 -10.22 20.70
C ALA A 22 -12.19 -9.82 19.24
N ILE A 23 -12.96 -10.40 18.34
CA ILE A 23 -12.94 -10.10 16.91
C ILE A 23 -13.90 -8.94 16.60
N ILE A 24 -15.09 -8.94 17.21
CA ILE A 24 -16.18 -7.99 16.91
C ILE A 24 -15.93 -6.61 17.53
N LEU A 25 -15.46 -6.54 18.77
CA LEU A 25 -15.27 -5.28 19.50
C LEU A 25 -14.25 -4.33 18.82
N PRO A 26 -13.10 -4.81 18.28
CA PRO A 26 -12.23 -4.03 17.40
C PRO A 26 -12.92 -3.38 16.19
N LEU A 27 -13.88 -4.11 15.59
CA LEU A 27 -14.55 -3.68 14.36
C LEU A 27 -15.60 -2.61 14.65
N ILE A 28 -16.19 -2.62 15.85
CA ILE A 28 -17.21 -1.65 16.28
C ILE A 28 -16.57 -0.41 16.91
N ILE A 29 -15.46 -0.56 17.64
CA ILE A 29 -14.79 0.54 18.34
C ILE A 29 -13.46 0.86 17.64
N PRO A 30 -13.43 1.86 16.72
CA PRO A 30 -12.21 2.22 16.02
C PRO A 30 -11.15 2.72 17.01
N PHE A 31 -10.12 1.92 17.25
CA PHE A 31 -8.98 2.28 18.08
C PHE A 31 -8.08 3.27 17.34
N ASN A 32 -8.23 4.57 17.63
CA ASN A 32 -7.42 5.65 17.05
C ASN A 32 -5.98 5.64 17.57
N SER A 33 -5.14 4.71 17.09
CA SER A 33 -3.72 4.71 17.41
C SER A 33 -2.99 5.86 16.70
N LYS A 34 -1.96 6.44 17.35
CA LYS A 34 -1.02 7.35 16.70
C LYS A 34 -0.24 6.58 15.65
N THR A 35 -0.68 6.57 14.40
CA THR A 35 0.16 6.06 13.30
C THR A 35 1.20 7.12 12.97
N TYR A 36 2.46 6.83 13.31
CA TYR A 36 3.61 7.57 12.82
C TYR A 36 3.98 7.01 11.45
N VAL A 37 4.28 7.90 10.51
CA VAL A 37 4.74 7.50 9.18
C VAL A 37 6.23 7.22 9.27
N THR A 38 6.67 6.11 8.68
CA THR A 38 8.07 5.74 8.61
C THR A 38 8.76 6.43 7.43
N GLU A 39 10.06 6.71 7.57
CA GLU A 39 10.87 7.35 6.53
C GLU A 39 10.81 6.63 5.16
N PRO A 40 10.83 5.29 5.06
CA PRO A 40 10.70 4.59 3.78
C PRO A 40 9.38 4.90 3.06
N VAL A 41 8.28 5.07 3.79
CA VAL A 41 6.98 5.43 3.23
C VAL A 41 6.95 6.91 2.83
N GLU A 42 7.51 7.80 3.66
CA GLU A 42 7.66 9.22 3.33
C GLU A 42 8.45 9.43 2.04
N ASN A 43 9.52 8.66 1.83
CA ASN A 43 10.38 8.78 0.65
C ASN A 43 9.62 8.44 -0.65
N ILE A 44 8.77 7.41 -0.63
CA ILE A 44 7.93 7.06 -1.78
C ILE A 44 6.94 8.18 -2.04
N TYR A 45 6.24 8.65 -1.01
CA TYR A 45 5.28 9.74 -1.13
C TYR A 45 5.92 10.98 -1.73
N LYS A 46 7.04 11.44 -1.15
CA LYS A 46 7.77 12.62 -1.63
C LYS A 46 8.27 12.46 -3.06
N LYS A 47 8.71 11.25 -3.45
CA LYS A 47 9.18 10.99 -4.82
C LYS A 47 8.03 11.18 -5.81
N ILE A 48 6.87 10.59 -5.54
CA ILE A 48 5.67 10.73 -6.38
C ILE A 48 5.19 12.19 -6.37
N ASP A 49 5.16 12.82 -5.20
CA ASP A 49 4.74 14.22 -5.02
C ASP A 49 5.61 15.19 -5.82
N SER A 50 6.92 14.90 -5.93
CA SER A 50 7.86 15.70 -6.73
C SER A 50 7.59 15.68 -8.24
N PHE A 51 6.72 14.77 -8.71
CA PHE A 51 6.30 14.69 -10.10
C PHE A 51 5.04 15.50 -10.39
N SER A 52 4.41 16.11 -9.38
CA SER A 52 3.12 16.78 -9.53
C SER A 52 3.13 17.83 -10.66
N GLY A 53 2.16 17.69 -11.57
CA GLY A 53 1.99 18.59 -12.72
C GLY A 53 3.03 18.44 -13.83
N ARG A 54 4.00 17.52 -13.70
CA ARG A 54 5.02 17.26 -14.73
C ARG A 54 4.51 16.24 -15.74
N LYS A 55 4.82 16.46 -17.01
CA LYS A 55 4.53 15.53 -18.11
C LYS A 55 5.75 14.70 -18.53
N ASP A 56 6.95 15.09 -18.09
CA ASP A 56 8.21 14.37 -18.34
C ASP A 56 8.55 13.38 -17.22
N ARG A 57 7.59 13.08 -16.33
CA ARG A 57 7.77 12.17 -15.19
C ARG A 57 6.56 11.27 -15.03
N ALA A 58 6.83 9.98 -14.87
CA ALA A 58 5.80 8.98 -14.65
C ALA A 58 6.20 7.92 -13.62
N VAL A 59 5.19 7.23 -13.10
CA VAL A 59 5.32 6.09 -12.18
C VAL A 59 4.85 4.83 -12.89
N LEU A 60 5.64 3.76 -12.82
CA LEU A 60 5.20 2.41 -13.17
C LEU A 60 4.79 1.65 -11.91
N MET A 61 3.60 1.09 -11.91
CA MET A 61 3.11 0.20 -10.88
C MET A 61 3.03 -1.22 -11.43
N CYS A 62 3.81 -2.13 -10.85
CA CYS A 62 3.79 -3.55 -11.19
C CYS A 62 2.95 -4.31 -10.16
N PHE A 63 1.91 -5.00 -10.61
CA PHE A 63 1.04 -5.82 -9.76
C PHE A 63 1.54 -7.27 -9.81
N SER A 64 2.17 -7.71 -8.72
CA SER A 64 2.87 -9.01 -8.60
C SER A 64 2.30 -9.85 -7.47
N HIS A 65 0.97 -9.89 -7.35
CA HIS A 65 0.27 -10.60 -6.29
C HIS A 65 -1.09 -11.17 -6.74
N ASP A 66 -1.73 -11.92 -5.85
CA ASP A 66 -3.04 -12.50 -6.07
C ASP A 66 -4.02 -12.16 -4.92
N ALA A 67 -5.22 -12.75 -4.96
CA ALA A 67 -6.28 -12.49 -4.01
C ALA A 67 -5.90 -12.84 -2.55
N SER A 68 -4.97 -13.77 -2.34
CA SER A 68 -4.58 -14.22 -0.99
C SER A 68 -3.83 -13.14 -0.19
N THR A 69 -3.19 -12.21 -0.90
CA THR A 69 -2.36 -11.14 -0.33
C THR A 69 -2.92 -9.74 -0.60
N MET A 70 -4.08 -9.69 -1.26
CA MET A 70 -4.83 -8.48 -1.59
C MET A 70 -5.12 -7.62 -0.35
N ALA A 71 -5.40 -8.23 0.81
CA ALA A 71 -5.73 -7.51 2.03
C ALA A 71 -4.62 -6.52 2.46
N GLU A 72 -3.35 -6.81 2.15
CA GLU A 72 -2.23 -5.93 2.46
C GLU A 72 -1.84 -5.03 1.29
N LEU A 73 -1.81 -5.56 0.07
CA LEU A 73 -1.24 -4.88 -1.10
C LEU A 73 -2.23 -3.96 -1.83
N PHE A 74 -3.48 -4.38 -1.97
CA PHE A 74 -4.49 -3.62 -2.70
C PHE A 74 -4.72 -2.21 -2.14
N PRO A 75 -4.79 -2.00 -0.80
CA PRO A 75 -4.89 -0.65 -0.27
C PRO A 75 -3.67 0.24 -0.61
N MET A 76 -2.47 -0.33 -0.75
CA MET A 76 -1.28 0.43 -1.18
C MET A 76 -1.43 0.92 -2.62
N GLU A 77 -1.88 0.03 -3.50
CA GLU A 77 -2.04 0.29 -4.93
C GLU A 77 -3.07 1.39 -5.16
N VAL A 78 -4.24 1.27 -4.53
CA VAL A 78 -5.30 2.28 -4.61
C VAL A 78 -4.83 3.61 -4.04
N ALA A 79 -4.11 3.62 -2.91
CA ALA A 79 -3.61 4.86 -2.30
C ALA A 79 -2.58 5.57 -3.21
N ILE A 80 -1.68 4.81 -3.87
CA ILE A 80 -0.71 5.37 -4.81
C ILE A 80 -1.39 5.88 -6.09
N LEU A 81 -2.32 5.11 -6.67
CA LEU A 81 -3.09 5.55 -7.85
C LEU A 81 -3.83 6.85 -7.58
N ARG A 82 -4.54 6.93 -6.45
CA ARG A 82 -5.25 8.15 -6.03
C ARG A 82 -4.29 9.32 -5.81
N HIS A 83 -3.12 9.07 -5.21
CA HIS A 83 -2.10 10.10 -5.06
C HIS A 83 -1.66 10.65 -6.43
N CYS A 84 -1.39 9.76 -7.40
CA CYS A 84 -1.00 10.15 -8.74
C CYS A 84 -2.10 10.98 -9.41
N PHE A 85 -3.36 10.54 -9.37
CA PHE A 85 -4.48 11.26 -9.97
C PHE A 85 -4.71 12.63 -9.32
N GLN A 86 -4.70 12.71 -7.99
CA GLN A 86 -4.86 13.98 -7.26
C GLN A 86 -3.75 14.99 -7.57
N ARG A 87 -2.54 14.51 -7.87
CA ARG A 87 -1.36 15.35 -8.16
C ARG A 87 -1.08 15.54 -9.66
N ASN A 88 -1.95 15.03 -10.53
CA ASN A 88 -1.76 15.02 -11.99
C ASN A 88 -0.42 14.39 -12.40
N VAL A 89 -0.05 13.27 -11.77
CA VAL A 89 1.14 12.47 -12.08
C VAL A 89 0.73 11.33 -13.01
N GLN A 90 1.46 11.18 -14.12
CA GLN A 90 1.21 10.11 -15.07
C GLN A 90 1.57 8.74 -14.49
N VAL A 91 0.67 7.76 -14.63
CA VAL A 91 0.85 6.42 -14.06
C VAL A 91 0.62 5.32 -15.08
N PHE A 92 1.50 4.33 -15.05
CA PHE A 92 1.46 3.15 -15.88
C PHE A 92 1.26 1.93 -14.99
N THR A 93 0.43 0.97 -15.40
CA THR A 93 0.22 -0.27 -14.66
C THR A 93 0.56 -1.47 -15.53
N ILE A 94 1.16 -2.51 -14.95
CA ILE A 94 1.49 -3.75 -15.63
C ILE A 94 1.41 -4.93 -14.66
N CYS A 95 1.11 -6.12 -15.15
CA CYS A 95 1.24 -7.34 -14.36
C CYS A 95 1.81 -8.49 -15.19
N PHE A 96 2.53 -9.40 -14.51
CA PHE A 96 3.13 -10.59 -15.13
C PHE A 96 2.53 -11.90 -14.64
N MET A 97 1.46 -11.80 -13.85
CA MET A 97 0.70 -12.93 -13.31
C MET A 97 -0.74 -12.85 -13.82
N PRO A 98 -1.30 -13.94 -14.40
CA PRO A 98 -2.72 -13.97 -14.75
C PRO A 98 -3.68 -13.55 -13.62
N PRO A 99 -3.53 -14.02 -12.36
CA PRO A 99 -4.44 -13.63 -11.29
C PRO A 99 -4.33 -12.16 -10.85
N ALA A 100 -3.23 -11.47 -11.18
CA ALA A 100 -3.04 -10.06 -10.84
C ALA A 100 -3.85 -9.12 -11.74
N LYS A 101 -4.17 -9.54 -12.97
CA LYS A 101 -4.89 -8.71 -13.94
C LYS A 101 -6.24 -8.18 -13.44
N PRO A 102 -7.19 -9.03 -12.98
CA PRO A 102 -8.46 -8.53 -12.46
C PRO A 102 -8.29 -7.62 -11.23
N LEU A 103 -7.24 -7.83 -10.42
CA LEU A 103 -6.94 -6.99 -9.25
C LEU A 103 -6.44 -5.60 -9.66
N MET A 104 -5.57 -5.55 -10.68
CA MET A 104 -5.08 -4.30 -11.27
C MET A 104 -6.21 -3.47 -11.87
N ASP A 105 -7.13 -4.11 -12.61
CA ASP A 105 -8.31 -3.43 -13.17
C ASP A 105 -9.21 -2.92 -12.06
N PHE A 106 -9.43 -3.72 -11.02
CA PHE A 106 -10.23 -3.35 -9.87
C PHE A 106 -9.61 -2.18 -9.10
N ALA A 107 -8.28 -2.15 -8.94
CA ALA A 107 -7.58 -1.05 -8.28
C ALA A 107 -7.68 0.25 -9.09
N LEU A 108 -7.51 0.19 -10.41
CA LEU A 108 -7.72 1.33 -11.32
C LEU A 108 -9.15 1.84 -11.26
N GLN A 109 -10.14 0.94 -11.36
CA GLN A 109 -11.56 1.33 -11.30
C GLN A 109 -11.89 2.00 -9.96
N THR A 110 -11.47 1.39 -8.84
CA THR A 110 -11.66 1.93 -7.49
C THR A 110 -11.01 3.30 -7.33
N ALA A 111 -9.78 3.46 -7.84
CA ALA A 111 -9.07 4.74 -7.75
C ALA A 111 -9.72 5.84 -8.60
N LYS A 112 -10.34 5.48 -9.74
CA LYS A 112 -10.95 6.43 -10.69
C LYS A 112 -12.31 6.98 -10.27
N GLU A 113 -13.04 6.33 -9.37
CA GLU A 113 -14.40 6.76 -8.97
C GLU A 113 -14.47 8.24 -8.55
N ASP A 114 -13.37 8.77 -8.03
CA ASP A 114 -13.28 10.11 -7.47
C ASP A 114 -12.62 11.14 -8.41
N TYR A 115 -12.12 10.71 -9.58
CA TYR A 115 -11.29 11.54 -10.45
C TYR A 115 -11.73 11.46 -11.90
N THR A 116 -11.74 12.62 -12.57
CA THR A 116 -11.91 12.67 -14.03
C THR A 116 -10.55 12.50 -14.70
N VAL A 117 -10.17 11.25 -14.97
CA VAL A 117 -8.90 10.89 -15.64
C VAL A 117 -9.14 10.06 -16.90
N GLN A 118 -8.31 10.28 -17.92
CA GLN A 118 -8.44 9.66 -19.23
C GLN A 118 -7.32 8.63 -19.50
N SER A 119 -7.74 7.43 -19.92
CA SER A 119 -6.85 6.35 -20.38
C SER A 119 -6.11 6.78 -21.66
N GLY A 120 -4.78 6.63 -21.68
CA GLY A 120 -3.92 7.06 -22.78
C GLY A 120 -3.41 8.51 -22.67
N VAL A 121 -3.87 9.26 -21.66
CA VAL A 121 -3.46 10.66 -21.40
C VAL A 121 -2.89 10.82 -19.99
N ASP A 122 -3.65 10.40 -18.97
CA ASP A 122 -3.28 10.51 -17.56
C ASP A 122 -2.73 9.18 -17.01
N TYR A 123 -3.20 8.07 -17.56
CA TYR A 123 -2.71 6.74 -17.20
C TYR A 123 -2.74 5.76 -18.37
N VAL A 124 -1.95 4.69 -18.30
CA VAL A 124 -2.01 3.54 -19.22
C VAL A 124 -2.00 2.24 -18.44
N ASN A 125 -2.92 1.35 -18.78
CA ASN A 125 -2.87 -0.02 -18.32
C ASN A 125 -2.25 -0.89 -19.43
N PHE A 126 -1.03 -1.39 -19.22
CA PHE A 126 -0.41 -2.33 -20.16
C PHE A 126 -1.05 -3.72 -20.12
N GLY A 127 -1.83 -4.01 -19.08
CA GLY A 127 -2.50 -5.29 -18.90
C GLY A 127 -1.54 -6.40 -18.48
N TYR A 128 -1.99 -7.64 -18.69
CA TYR A 128 -1.20 -8.82 -18.41
C TYR A 128 -0.20 -9.11 -19.52
N LYS A 129 1.06 -9.36 -19.15
CA LYS A 129 2.10 -9.86 -20.05
C LYS A 129 2.62 -11.21 -19.54
N PRO A 130 2.83 -12.21 -20.42
CA PRO A 130 3.34 -13.51 -19.99
C PRO A 130 4.65 -13.40 -19.21
N TYR A 131 4.78 -14.14 -18.11
CA TYR A 131 5.97 -14.10 -17.26
C TYR A 131 7.27 -14.43 -18.02
N GLY A 132 7.21 -15.29 -19.05
CA GLY A 132 8.35 -15.64 -19.89
C GLY A 132 8.99 -14.46 -20.64
N ILE A 133 8.28 -13.33 -20.77
CA ILE A 133 8.80 -12.09 -21.37
C ILE A 133 8.98 -10.97 -20.33
N PHE A 134 8.92 -11.27 -19.02
CA PHE A 134 9.13 -10.28 -17.96
C PHE A 134 10.50 -9.59 -18.07
N LEU A 135 11.59 -10.36 -18.11
CA LEU A 135 12.94 -9.79 -18.21
C LEU A 135 13.16 -9.03 -19.54
N PRO A 136 12.78 -9.57 -20.72
CA PRO A 136 12.80 -8.80 -21.97
C PRO A 136 12.06 -7.46 -21.89
N ILE A 137 10.88 -7.41 -21.26
CA ILE A 137 10.14 -6.16 -21.06
C ILE A 137 10.91 -5.21 -20.14
N VAL A 138 11.37 -5.69 -18.98
CA VAL A 138 12.13 -4.87 -18.01
C VAL A 138 13.36 -4.24 -18.67
N LEU A 139 14.09 -5.00 -19.49
CA LEU A 139 15.26 -4.49 -20.21
C LEU A 139 14.88 -3.56 -21.37
N GLY A 140 13.88 -3.94 -22.17
CA GLY A 140 13.43 -3.16 -23.31
C GLY A 140 12.89 -1.79 -22.93
N MET A 141 12.15 -1.69 -21.81
CA MET A 141 11.64 -0.43 -21.28
C MET A 141 12.74 0.56 -20.87
N GLY A 142 13.96 0.08 -20.66
CA GLY A 142 15.12 0.95 -20.43
C GLY A 142 15.61 1.67 -21.69
N ASP A 143 15.35 1.10 -22.87
CA ASP A 143 15.68 1.71 -24.16
C ASP A 143 14.48 2.48 -24.72
N ASP A 144 13.32 1.81 -24.83
CA ASP A 144 12.07 2.34 -25.39
C ASP A 144 10.85 1.52 -24.91
N ILE A 145 10.00 2.13 -24.09
CA ILE A 145 8.81 1.50 -23.51
C ILE A 145 7.84 1.02 -24.59
N SER A 146 7.64 1.81 -25.66
CA SER A 146 6.66 1.50 -26.71
C SER A 146 7.06 0.29 -27.56
N LYS A 147 8.36 -0.03 -27.61
CA LYS A 147 8.88 -1.24 -28.27
C LYS A 147 8.84 -2.45 -27.34
N ALA A 148 9.03 -2.23 -26.04
CA ALA A 148 8.93 -3.30 -25.04
C ALA A 148 7.49 -3.76 -24.85
N VAL A 149 6.53 -2.82 -24.92
CA VAL A 149 5.10 -3.07 -24.79
C VAL A 149 4.38 -2.42 -25.96
N GLU A 150 4.10 -3.20 -27.00
CA GLU A 150 3.52 -2.70 -28.26
C GLU A 150 2.07 -2.22 -28.10
N THR A 151 1.27 -2.96 -27.34
CA THR A 151 -0.15 -2.68 -27.12
C THR A 151 -0.50 -2.61 -25.64
N ASP A 152 -1.41 -1.70 -25.32
CA ASP A 152 -2.03 -1.61 -24.01
C ASP A 152 -3.18 -2.63 -23.86
N ASP A 153 -3.81 -2.64 -22.70
CA ASP A 153 -4.90 -3.57 -22.39
C ASP A 153 -6.16 -3.33 -23.24
N GLU A 154 -6.35 -2.12 -23.76
CA GLU A 154 -7.45 -1.75 -24.65
C GLU A 154 -7.14 -2.10 -26.13
N GLY A 155 -5.96 -2.67 -26.41
CA GLY A 155 -5.51 -3.03 -27.76
C GLY A 155 -5.00 -1.85 -28.58
N ARG A 156 -4.79 -0.68 -27.97
CA ARG A 156 -4.25 0.52 -28.62
C ARG A 156 -2.74 0.38 -28.73
N ILE A 157 -2.18 0.87 -29.84
CA ILE A 157 -0.74 0.92 -30.04
C ILE A 157 -0.14 1.95 -29.08
N VAL A 158 0.74 1.50 -28.19
CA VAL A 158 1.30 2.32 -27.10
C VAL A 158 2.02 3.55 -27.65
N SER A 159 2.80 3.41 -28.73
CA SER A 159 3.53 4.53 -29.34
C SER A 159 2.63 5.69 -29.81
N ASN A 160 1.33 5.46 -30.00
CA ASN A 160 0.38 6.45 -30.49
C ASN A 160 -0.38 7.17 -29.36
N LEU A 161 -0.20 6.76 -28.11
CA LEU A 161 -0.89 7.34 -26.96
C LEU A 161 -0.29 8.71 -26.59
N GLU A 162 -1.15 9.65 -26.20
CA GLU A 162 -0.74 11.02 -25.84
C GLU A 162 0.31 11.03 -24.72
N ILE A 163 0.10 10.20 -23.70
CA ILE A 163 0.99 10.01 -22.56
C ILE A 163 2.41 9.57 -22.94
N MET A 164 2.61 8.95 -24.12
CA MET A 164 3.91 8.45 -24.56
C MET A 164 4.76 9.51 -25.27
N LYS A 165 4.22 10.70 -25.57
CA LYS A 165 4.99 11.77 -26.22
C LYS A 165 6.19 12.24 -25.40
N GLU A 166 6.00 12.30 -24.08
CA GLU A 166 7.00 12.81 -23.13
C GLU A 166 7.63 11.68 -22.29
N ILE A 167 7.15 10.43 -22.42
CA ILE A 167 7.62 9.28 -21.64
C ILE A 167 8.19 8.22 -22.59
N LYS A 168 9.53 8.13 -22.68
CA LYS A 168 10.20 7.21 -23.60
C LYS A 168 10.75 5.97 -22.92
N ASN A 169 11.44 6.15 -21.79
CA ASN A 169 12.06 5.05 -21.04
C ASN A 169 12.15 5.37 -19.54
N TYR A 170 12.96 4.65 -18.79
CA TYR A 170 13.11 4.86 -17.33
C TYR A 170 13.66 6.23 -16.91
N ASN A 171 14.22 7.02 -17.83
CA ASN A 171 14.61 8.40 -17.51
C ASN A 171 13.38 9.22 -17.12
N GLU A 172 12.30 9.10 -17.90
CA GLU A 172 11.03 9.80 -17.66
C GLU A 172 10.09 8.96 -16.79
N MET A 173 10.00 7.64 -17.03
CA MET A 173 9.38 6.66 -16.12
C MET A 173 10.29 6.40 -14.92
N ASN A 174 10.49 7.45 -14.15
CA ASN A 174 11.59 7.61 -13.21
C ASN A 174 11.43 6.80 -11.92
N LEU A 175 10.24 6.26 -11.67
CA LEU A 175 9.93 5.45 -10.50
C LEU A 175 9.17 4.17 -10.92
N VAL A 176 9.68 3.02 -10.49
CA VAL A 176 8.96 1.74 -10.51
C VAL A 176 8.57 1.38 -9.08
N VAL A 177 7.31 1.02 -8.86
CA VAL A 177 6.80 0.48 -7.60
C VAL A 177 6.24 -0.91 -7.89
N ASP A 178 6.83 -1.94 -7.30
CA ASP A 178 6.35 -3.32 -7.44
C ASP A 178 5.62 -3.77 -6.18
N PHE A 179 4.39 -4.27 -6.36
CA PHE A 179 3.50 -4.74 -5.29
C PHE A 179 3.53 -6.26 -5.26
N ALA A 180 4.35 -6.83 -4.38
CA ALA A 180 4.69 -8.24 -4.41
C ALA A 180 4.55 -8.91 -3.04
N ALA A 181 4.04 -10.14 -3.08
CA ALA A 181 4.14 -11.09 -1.97
C ALA A 181 5.31 -12.07 -2.15
N SER A 182 6.32 -11.67 -2.93
CA SER A 182 7.46 -12.51 -3.31
C SER A 182 8.70 -11.65 -3.63
N ALA A 183 9.78 -12.29 -4.09
CA ALA A 183 11.01 -11.63 -4.51
C ALA A 183 10.92 -10.89 -5.87
N ALA A 184 9.73 -10.74 -6.47
CA ALA A 184 9.55 -10.10 -7.78
C ALA A 184 10.22 -8.71 -7.88
N VAL A 185 10.18 -7.93 -6.79
CA VAL A 185 10.83 -6.62 -6.64
C VAL A 185 12.31 -6.65 -7.03
N GLN A 186 13.01 -7.75 -6.74
CA GLN A 186 14.46 -7.88 -6.97
C GLN A 186 14.83 -7.80 -8.46
N THR A 187 13.93 -8.18 -9.36
CA THR A 187 14.15 -8.06 -10.82
C THR A 187 14.31 -6.59 -11.22
N TRP A 188 13.45 -5.71 -10.69
CA TRP A 188 13.53 -4.27 -10.96
C TRP A 188 14.82 -3.66 -10.39
N ILE A 189 15.24 -4.10 -9.20
CA ILE A 189 16.51 -3.66 -8.60
C ILE A 189 17.71 -4.11 -9.44
N THR A 190 17.72 -5.38 -9.84
CA THR A 190 18.86 -6.01 -10.50
C THR A 190 19.04 -5.54 -11.94
N TYR A 191 17.94 -5.26 -12.64
CA TYR A 191 17.98 -4.94 -14.07
C TYR A 191 17.62 -3.50 -14.36
N ALA A 192 16.44 -3.02 -13.95
CA ALA A 192 16.01 -1.64 -14.28
C ALA A 192 16.91 -0.60 -13.58
N ARG A 193 17.10 -0.73 -12.26
CA ARG A 193 17.97 0.20 -11.53
C ARG A 193 19.44 0.04 -11.89
N ALA A 194 19.98 -1.17 -11.82
CA ALA A 194 21.43 -1.36 -11.99
C ALA A 194 21.93 -0.96 -13.39
N ARG A 195 21.12 -1.19 -14.44
CA ARG A 195 21.50 -0.89 -15.82
C ARG A 195 21.12 0.52 -16.27
N PHE A 196 19.94 1.01 -15.86
CA PHE A 196 19.37 2.25 -16.40
C PHE A 196 19.18 3.36 -15.35
N GLY A 197 19.49 3.10 -14.08
CA GLY A 197 19.36 4.11 -13.01
C GLY A 197 17.92 4.41 -12.59
N ALA A 198 16.95 3.58 -12.97
CA ALA A 198 15.56 3.72 -12.55
C ALA A 198 15.44 3.73 -11.01
N ASN A 199 14.62 4.61 -10.43
CA ASN A 199 14.31 4.49 -9.01
C ASN A 199 13.34 3.35 -8.79
N VAL A 200 13.58 2.54 -7.77
CA VAL A 200 12.72 1.39 -7.44
C VAL A 200 12.24 1.53 -5.99
N ALA A 201 10.94 1.35 -5.80
CA ALA A 201 10.30 1.23 -4.51
C ALA A 201 9.49 -0.08 -4.45
N ALA A 202 9.13 -0.51 -3.26
CA ALA A 202 8.46 -1.79 -3.05
C ALA A 202 7.20 -1.62 -2.18
N GLY A 203 6.08 -2.19 -2.62
CA GLY A 203 4.94 -2.50 -1.75
C GLY A 203 4.97 -4.00 -1.48
N VAL A 204 5.19 -4.42 -0.25
CA VAL A 204 5.35 -5.84 0.07
C VAL A 204 4.47 -6.25 1.25
N THR A 205 4.08 -7.52 1.30
CA THR A 205 3.43 -8.06 2.49
C THR A 205 4.36 -7.97 3.70
N ALA A 206 3.80 -7.95 4.92
CA ALA A 206 4.60 -7.82 6.14
C ALA A 206 5.68 -8.91 6.26
N VAL A 207 5.39 -10.13 5.79
CA VAL A 207 6.33 -11.27 5.82
C VAL A 207 7.50 -11.09 4.84
N MET A 208 7.31 -10.34 3.75
CA MET A 208 8.35 -10.08 2.74
C MET A 208 9.18 -8.82 3.05
N ALA A 209 8.86 -8.07 4.09
CA ALA A 209 9.60 -6.87 4.48
C ALA A 209 11.06 -7.19 4.83
N ALA A 210 11.28 -8.32 5.53
CA ALA A 210 12.62 -8.76 5.95
C ALA A 210 13.57 -8.95 4.76
N ASP A 211 13.08 -9.58 3.69
CA ASP A 211 13.85 -9.88 2.48
C ASP A 211 14.24 -8.62 1.69
N ASN A 212 13.52 -7.52 1.89
CA ASN A 212 13.74 -6.28 1.17
C ASN A 212 14.55 -5.23 1.96
N PHE A 213 14.71 -5.41 3.28
CA PHE A 213 15.49 -4.48 4.11
C PHE A 213 16.94 -4.28 3.65
N PRO A 214 17.69 -5.32 3.23
CA PRO A 214 19.07 -5.11 2.75
C PRO A 214 19.13 -4.11 1.59
N TYR A 215 18.20 -4.20 0.64
CA TYR A 215 18.15 -3.29 -0.51
C TYR A 215 17.71 -1.87 -0.13
N LEU A 216 16.84 -1.75 0.88
CA LEU A 216 16.45 -0.44 1.42
C LEU A 216 17.63 0.23 2.14
N GLN A 217 18.39 -0.53 2.93
CA GLN A 217 19.54 -0.02 3.68
C GLN A 217 20.69 0.42 2.77
N THR A 218 20.90 -0.27 1.64
CA THR A 218 21.92 0.11 0.65
C THR A 218 21.47 1.23 -0.29
N GLY A 219 20.23 1.72 -0.17
CA GLY A 219 19.65 2.72 -1.09
C GLY A 219 19.37 2.17 -2.50
N GLN A 220 19.33 0.84 -2.65
CA GLN A 220 18.89 0.19 -3.88
C GLN A 220 17.37 0.29 -4.04
N LEU A 221 16.62 0.25 -2.93
CA LEU A 221 15.23 0.69 -2.85
C LEU A 221 15.19 2.10 -2.25
N ILE A 222 14.47 3.01 -2.89
CA ILE A 222 14.31 4.38 -2.38
C ILE A 222 13.32 4.45 -1.20
N GLY A 223 12.49 3.42 -1.06
CA GLY A 223 11.48 3.31 -0.01
C GLY A 223 10.68 2.03 -0.14
N MET A 224 9.92 1.71 0.91
CA MET A 224 9.15 0.47 1.02
C MET A 224 7.88 0.68 1.84
N LEU A 225 6.74 0.17 1.36
CA LEU A 225 5.52 -0.02 2.14
C LEU A 225 5.47 -1.49 2.59
N ALA A 226 5.47 -1.72 3.91
CA ALA A 226 5.44 -3.06 4.48
C ALA A 226 4.09 -3.37 5.13
N GLY A 227 3.38 -4.31 4.50
CA GLY A 227 2.07 -4.80 4.88
C GLY A 227 1.01 -3.72 5.04
N LEU A 228 -0.08 -4.08 5.72
CA LEU A 228 -1.20 -3.17 5.93
C LEU A 228 -0.80 -1.87 6.65
N LYS A 229 0.23 -1.94 7.51
CA LYS A 229 0.80 -0.77 8.19
C LYS A 229 1.35 0.24 7.20
N GLY A 230 2.18 -0.19 6.24
CA GLY A 230 2.75 0.68 5.21
C GLY A 230 1.67 1.35 4.35
N ALA A 231 0.64 0.59 3.96
CA ALA A 231 -0.49 1.12 3.22
C ALA A 231 -1.20 2.27 3.96
N ALA A 232 -1.47 2.06 5.24
CA ALA A 232 -2.14 3.04 6.08
C ALA A 232 -1.30 4.28 6.42
N GLU A 233 0.02 4.12 6.57
CA GLU A 233 0.95 5.24 6.67
C GLU A 233 0.90 6.10 5.39
N TYR A 234 0.85 5.47 4.23
CA TYR A 234 0.77 6.17 2.94
C TYR A 234 -0.60 6.85 2.74
N GLU A 235 -1.70 6.18 3.06
CA GLU A 235 -3.05 6.80 3.05
C GLU A 235 -3.09 8.06 3.93
N LYS A 236 -2.42 8.04 5.10
CA LYS A 236 -2.31 9.21 5.97
C LYS A 236 -1.61 10.36 5.25
N LEU A 237 -0.50 10.10 4.56
CA LEU A 237 0.20 11.14 3.81
C LEU A 237 -0.66 11.73 2.69
N VAL A 238 -1.38 10.88 1.95
CA VAL A 238 -2.29 11.34 0.89
C VAL A 238 -3.37 12.26 1.45
N ASP A 239 -4.00 11.90 2.57
CA ASP A 239 -4.99 12.79 3.21
C ASP A 239 -4.41 14.10 3.71
N VAL A 240 -3.26 13.99 4.38
CA VAL A 240 -2.64 15.13 5.02
C VAL A 240 -2.23 16.09 3.91
N PHE A 241 -1.66 15.65 2.81
CA PHE A 241 -1.01 16.57 1.86
C PHE A 241 -1.72 16.69 0.52
N ALA A 242 -2.12 15.59 -0.11
CA ALA A 242 -2.68 15.60 -1.46
C ALA A 242 -4.17 15.96 -1.48
N THR A 243 -4.95 15.48 -0.52
CA THR A 243 -6.42 15.69 -0.46
C THR A 243 -6.85 16.57 0.71
N HIS A 244 -5.93 17.38 1.24
CA HIS A 244 -6.23 18.36 2.29
C HIS A 244 -7.39 19.26 1.88
N LYS A 245 -8.34 19.49 2.79
CA LYS A 245 -9.55 20.28 2.52
C LYS A 245 -9.58 21.50 3.41
N GLU A 246 -9.94 22.63 2.82
CA GLU A 246 -10.15 23.90 3.52
C GLU A 246 -11.48 24.52 3.10
N MET A 247 -12.07 25.32 3.99
CA MET A 247 -13.26 26.09 3.67
C MET A 247 -12.84 27.34 2.89
N VAL A 248 -13.05 27.32 1.58
CA VAL A 248 -12.80 28.46 0.69
C VAL A 248 -14.14 29.05 0.32
N ASN A 249 -14.41 30.30 0.74
CA ASN A 249 -15.70 30.99 0.50
C ASN A 249 -16.94 30.20 0.95
N GLY A 250 -16.84 29.46 2.06
CA GLY A 250 -17.95 28.66 2.59
C GLY A 250 -18.15 27.31 1.90
N VAL A 251 -17.30 26.95 0.93
CA VAL A 251 -17.31 25.66 0.23
C VAL A 251 -16.08 24.86 0.61
N GLU A 252 -16.29 23.60 1.01
CA GLU A 252 -15.20 22.67 1.29
C GLU A 252 -14.46 22.35 -0.02
N THR A 253 -13.23 22.82 -0.14
CA THR A 253 -12.42 22.73 -1.36
C THR A 253 -11.14 21.96 -1.08
N VAL A 254 -10.72 21.09 -2.00
CA VAL A 254 -9.44 20.40 -1.90
C VAL A 254 -8.32 21.38 -2.25
N VAL A 255 -7.43 21.63 -1.29
CA VAL A 255 -6.27 22.51 -1.43
C VAL A 255 -5.01 21.69 -1.10
N PRO A 256 -4.38 21.06 -2.11
CA PRO A 256 -3.18 20.28 -1.88
C PRO A 256 -2.07 21.14 -1.28
N ARG A 257 -1.37 20.61 -0.28
CA ARG A 257 -0.23 21.29 0.36
C ARG A 257 1.07 20.52 0.12
N SER A 258 2.19 21.22 0.21
CA SER A 258 3.51 20.60 0.13
C SER A 258 3.80 19.78 1.38
N PHE A 259 4.59 18.71 1.23
CA PHE A 259 5.04 17.90 2.34
C PHE A 259 5.81 18.72 3.39
N SER A 260 5.46 18.54 4.67
CA SER A 260 6.18 19.13 5.82
C SER A 260 6.14 18.18 7.01
N LYS A 261 7.29 17.97 7.66
CA LYS A 261 7.40 17.13 8.86
C LYS A 261 6.71 17.76 10.06
N GLU A 262 6.67 19.09 10.13
CA GLU A 262 6.00 19.88 11.16
C GLU A 262 4.49 19.64 11.07
N ILE A 263 3.93 19.81 9.87
CA ILE A 263 2.52 19.51 9.59
C ILE A 263 2.21 18.06 9.94
N LEU A 264 3.08 17.10 9.60
CA LEU A 264 2.85 15.69 9.89
C LEU A 264 2.86 15.36 11.40
N LYS A 265 3.70 16.06 12.19
CA LYS A 265 3.75 15.94 13.65
C LYS A 265 2.52 16.52 14.33
N GLU A 266 2.01 17.63 13.80
CA GLU A 266 0.86 18.36 14.34
C GLU A 266 -0.49 17.79 13.87
N SER A 267 -0.51 17.15 12.70
CA SER A 267 -1.71 16.55 12.12
C SER A 267 -2.08 15.24 12.82
N TRP A 268 -2.83 15.39 13.90
CA TRP A 268 -3.61 14.32 14.50
C TRP A 268 -4.97 14.22 13.80
N ILE A 269 -5.00 13.51 12.67
CA ILE A 269 -6.27 13.20 12.03
C ILE A 269 -6.93 12.06 12.79
N LYS A 270 -7.96 12.35 13.61
CA LYS A 270 -8.80 11.29 14.17
C LYS A 270 -9.57 10.64 13.01
N LEU A 271 -9.64 9.31 12.97
CA LEU A 271 -10.42 8.61 11.94
C LEU A 271 -11.90 9.02 11.95
N SER A 272 -12.43 9.43 13.11
CA SER A 272 -13.79 9.95 13.29
C SER A 272 -14.05 11.29 12.61
N ASP A 273 -13.02 12.11 12.43
CA ASP A 273 -13.17 13.48 11.90
C ASP A 273 -13.12 13.49 10.37
N ILE A 274 -12.89 12.33 9.77
CA ILE A 274 -12.85 12.11 8.33
C ILE A 274 -14.23 11.65 7.88
N LYS A 275 -15.00 12.55 7.28
CA LYS A 275 -16.36 12.26 6.80
C LYS A 275 -16.47 11.28 5.64
N ASN A 276 -15.36 10.83 5.03
CA ASN A 276 -15.36 9.87 3.92
C ASN A 276 -14.37 8.71 4.17
N PRO A 277 -14.81 7.60 4.80
CA PRO A 277 -13.98 6.44 5.10
C PRO A 277 -13.67 5.54 3.89
N VAL A 278 -14.29 5.78 2.72
CA VAL A 278 -14.06 5.03 1.45
C VAL A 278 -12.58 5.05 1.01
N TYR A 279 -11.81 6.04 1.48
CA TYR A 279 -10.39 6.19 1.18
C TYR A 279 -9.43 5.48 2.15
N LYS A 280 -9.95 4.73 3.15
CA LYS A 280 -9.18 4.40 4.37
C LYS A 280 -9.28 2.93 4.79
N THR A 281 -9.32 2.05 3.80
CA THR A 281 -9.38 0.59 4.00
C THR A 281 -8.20 0.10 4.83
N ALA A 282 -6.99 0.62 4.59
CA ALA A 282 -5.81 0.18 5.31
C ALA A 282 -5.81 0.62 6.78
N ARG A 283 -6.12 1.89 7.07
CA ARG A 283 -6.17 2.36 8.47
C ARG A 283 -7.28 1.71 9.28
N THR A 284 -8.44 1.47 8.66
CA THR A 284 -9.52 0.73 9.32
C THR A 284 -9.08 -0.69 9.65
N GLY A 285 -8.44 -1.37 8.70
CA GLY A 285 -7.86 -2.69 8.93
C GLY A 285 -6.74 -2.70 9.97
N MET A 286 -5.89 -1.66 10.03
CA MET A 286 -4.82 -1.56 11.04
C MET A 286 -5.40 -1.43 12.46
N ASN A 287 -6.51 -0.71 12.63
CA ASN A 287 -7.19 -0.63 13.93
C ASN A 287 -7.68 -2.01 14.37
N ALA A 288 -8.34 -2.73 13.46
CA ALA A 288 -8.80 -4.10 13.72
C ALA A 288 -7.62 -5.03 14.09
N GLN A 289 -6.52 -4.96 13.33
CA GLN A 289 -5.30 -5.71 13.61
C GLN A 289 -4.71 -5.35 14.98
N THR A 290 -4.61 -4.07 15.32
CA THR A 290 -4.01 -3.60 16.58
C THR A 290 -4.77 -4.13 17.79
N VAL A 291 -6.11 -4.02 17.79
CA VAL A 291 -6.91 -4.51 18.92
C VAL A 291 -6.84 -6.04 18.99
N ALA A 292 -6.88 -6.75 17.86
CA ALA A 292 -6.71 -8.21 17.84
C ALA A 292 -5.38 -8.64 18.47
N HIS A 293 -4.27 -7.97 18.15
CA HIS A 293 -2.96 -8.26 18.75
C HIS A 293 -2.94 -7.98 20.26
N ILE A 294 -3.51 -6.85 20.71
CA ILE A 294 -3.62 -6.54 22.14
C ILE A 294 -4.40 -7.64 22.86
N MET A 295 -5.48 -8.13 22.27
CA MET A 295 -6.30 -9.19 22.86
C MET A 295 -5.57 -10.52 22.93
N ILE A 296 -4.84 -10.90 21.88
CA ILE A 296 -3.98 -12.10 21.91
C ILE A 296 -2.94 -11.99 23.03
N ILE A 297 -2.28 -10.84 23.18
CA ILE A 297 -1.31 -10.61 24.25
C ILE A 297 -1.96 -10.75 25.63
N VAL A 298 -3.15 -10.18 25.82
CA VAL A 298 -3.90 -10.30 27.08
C VAL A 298 -4.27 -11.76 27.37
N PHE A 299 -4.74 -12.52 26.37
CA PHE A 299 -5.05 -13.94 26.54
C PHE A 299 -3.81 -14.78 26.87
N ILE A 300 -2.68 -14.53 26.20
CA ILE A 300 -1.41 -15.19 26.51
C ILE A 300 -0.98 -14.87 27.95
N ALA A 301 -1.06 -13.59 28.36
CA ALA A 301 -0.70 -13.17 29.71
C ALA A 301 -1.58 -13.84 30.77
N LEU A 302 -2.90 -13.84 30.58
CA LEU A 302 -3.84 -14.51 31.47
C LEU A 302 -3.60 -16.03 31.55
N GLY A 303 -3.34 -16.67 30.40
CA GLY A 303 -2.99 -18.08 30.33
C GLY A 303 -1.72 -18.41 31.11
N ASN A 304 -0.67 -17.61 30.95
CA ASN A 304 0.60 -17.78 31.63
C ASN A 304 0.48 -17.54 33.15
N ILE A 305 -0.22 -16.47 33.57
CA ILE A 305 -0.50 -16.22 34.99
C ILE A 305 -1.23 -17.42 35.59
N GLY A 306 -2.21 -17.97 34.87
CA GLY A 306 -2.93 -19.15 35.32
C GLY A 306 -2.07 -20.39 35.48
N TYR A 307 -1.18 -20.64 34.52
CA TYR A 307 -0.22 -21.74 34.61
C TYR A 307 0.67 -21.64 35.85
N PHE A 308 1.26 -20.46 36.12
CA PHE A 308 2.17 -20.28 37.25
C PHE A 308 1.47 -20.33 38.62
N VAL A 309 0.25 -19.80 38.71
CA VAL A 309 -0.56 -19.90 39.94
C VAL A 309 -0.91 -21.37 40.24
N ASN A 310 -1.20 -22.17 39.21
CA ASN A 310 -1.51 -23.59 39.39
C ASN A 310 -0.26 -24.43 39.71
N LYS A 311 0.88 -24.14 39.07
CA LYS A 311 2.16 -24.81 39.37
C LYS A 311 2.58 -24.61 40.83
N LYS A 312 2.52 -23.38 41.33
CA LYS A 312 2.86 -23.05 42.73
C LYS A 312 1.93 -23.69 43.77
N LYS A 313 0.74 -24.11 43.35
CA LYS A 313 -0.24 -24.82 44.19
C LYS A 313 -0.05 -26.33 44.18
N ASN A 314 0.58 -26.89 43.15
CA ASN A 314 0.91 -28.32 43.06
C ASN A 314 2.31 -28.65 43.64
N GLU A 315 3.16 -27.62 43.85
CA GLU A 315 4.47 -27.75 44.50
C GLU A 315 4.41 -27.53 46.03
N ASN A 316 3.25 -27.15 46.58
CA ASN A 316 2.94 -27.07 48.01
C ASN A 316 1.92 -28.15 48.40
#